data_AF-A0A261VJP9-F1
#
_entry.id   AF-A0A261VJP9-F1
#
_cell.length_a   1.000
_cell.length_b   1.000
_cell.length_c   1.000
_cell.angle_alpha   90.00
_cell.angle_beta   90.00
_cell.angle_gamma   90.00
#
_symmetry.space_group_name_H-M   'P 1'
#
loop_
_entity.id
_entity.type
_entity.pdbx_description
1 polymer ?
#
loop_
_entity_poly.entity_id
_entity_poly.type
_entity_poly.pdbx_seq_one_letter_code
_entity_poly.pdbx_strand_id
1 'polypeptide(L)'
;MTLRALHRWLGGLACLAGTAVQAQPWPEPLLIGPGYGHCPDFYRALSLREARQPELLARLQRLPAGTYGLVDGKYLSGPQGGTLVTATADEAGSLPRNLCLAWSTIAQAGPGPSLPRPDAQGHLHYVGVQVSALERPLGKACARFSQRGQPVAAGCLDAALSSPQTDQLLLAFRLGSTLRLTLNSKQPRGRLSTGQAAYRIESISY
;
A
#
# COMPACT_ATOMS: atom_id res chain seq x y z
N MET A 1 74.85 0.46 12.04
CA MET A 1 74.68 1.79 12.69
C MET A 1 74.28 2.74 11.57
N THR A 2 73.14 3.42 11.47
CA THR A 2 72.02 3.82 12.36
C THR A 2 70.86 4.23 11.43
N LEU A 3 69.69 3.59 11.50
CA LEU A 3 68.41 4.11 12.01
C LEU A 3 67.87 5.45 11.43
N ARG A 4 66.65 5.34 10.85
CA ARG A 4 65.48 6.26 10.91
C ARG A 4 65.47 7.54 10.08
N ALA A 5 64.56 7.55 9.09
CA ALA A 5 63.54 8.59 8.89
C ALA A 5 62.58 8.12 7.75
N LEU A 6 61.85 7.03 7.96
CA LEU A 6 60.39 7.05 8.20
C LEU A 6 59.71 8.44 8.18
N HIS A 7 58.58 8.47 7.45
CA HIS A 7 57.40 9.32 7.65
C HIS A 7 57.40 10.72 7.05
N ARG A 8 56.78 10.82 5.87
CA ARG A 8 55.47 11.46 5.63
C ARG A 8 55.25 11.50 4.11
N TRP A 9 54.00 11.54 3.65
CA TRP A 9 53.58 11.75 2.24
C TRP A 9 53.04 10.57 1.42
N LEU A 10 52.50 9.54 2.05
CA LEU A 10 51.53 8.64 1.39
C LEU A 10 50.27 8.52 2.27
N GLY A 11 49.64 9.67 2.51
CA GLY A 11 48.32 9.78 3.11
C GLY A 11 47.36 10.38 2.10
N GLY A 12 46.35 9.61 1.72
CA GLY A 12 45.18 10.12 1.01
C GLY A 12 44.93 9.44 -0.33
N LEU A 13 44.45 8.20 -0.30
CA LEU A 13 43.64 7.59 -1.38
C LEU A 13 43.10 6.21 -0.93
N ALA A 14 42.46 6.14 0.24
CA ALA A 14 41.82 4.92 0.74
C ALA A 14 40.47 5.19 1.43
N CYS A 15 39.70 6.16 0.93
CA CYS A 15 38.34 6.43 1.40
C CYS A 15 37.34 6.40 0.24
N LEU A 16 37.24 5.28 -0.48
CA LEU A 16 36.09 4.96 -1.33
C LEU A 16 35.80 3.46 -1.27
N ALA A 17 35.78 2.89 -0.07
CA ALA A 17 35.23 1.55 0.16
C ALA A 17 33.71 1.68 0.27
N GLY A 18 33.05 1.25 -0.80
CA GLY A 18 31.62 1.18 -1.06
C GLY A 18 30.69 1.30 0.15
N THR A 19 29.96 2.41 0.20
CA THR A 19 28.56 2.34 0.57
C THR A 19 27.86 1.52 -0.52
N ALA A 20 27.84 0.20 -0.34
CA ALA A 20 26.79 -0.60 -0.93
C ALA A 20 25.49 -0.07 -0.32
N VAL A 21 24.90 0.92 -0.98
CA VAL A 21 23.49 1.24 -0.82
C VAL A 21 22.80 -0.08 -1.10
N GLN A 22 22.36 -0.76 -0.04
CA GLN A 22 21.44 -1.86 -0.20
C GLN A 22 20.23 -1.23 -0.90
N ALA A 23 20.15 -1.46 -2.20
CA ALA A 23 18.92 -1.27 -2.94
C ALA A 23 17.93 -2.20 -2.25
N GLN A 24 17.13 -1.64 -1.33
CA GLN A 24 15.93 -2.30 -0.86
C GLN A 24 15.22 -2.82 -2.11
N PRO A 25 14.86 -4.12 -2.18
CA PRO A 25 14.23 -4.64 -3.36
C PRO A 25 12.97 -3.81 -3.61
N TRP A 26 13.03 -3.03 -4.68
CA TRP A 26 11.92 -2.33 -5.30
C TRP A 26 10.75 -3.33 -5.38
N PRO A 27 9.50 -2.92 -5.10
CA PRO A 27 8.42 -3.81 -4.69
C PRO A 27 8.35 -5.10 -5.52
N GLU A 28 8.24 -6.24 -4.82
CA GLU A 28 7.98 -7.54 -5.44
C GLU A 28 6.84 -7.38 -6.45
N PRO A 29 7.02 -7.74 -7.74
CA PRO A 29 6.07 -7.34 -8.78
C PRO A 29 4.66 -7.90 -8.55
N LEU A 30 4.54 -8.95 -7.75
CA LEU A 30 3.31 -9.66 -7.42
C LEU A 30 3.29 -9.88 -5.92
N LEU A 31 2.19 -9.50 -5.28
CA LEU A 31 1.97 -9.59 -3.85
C LEU A 31 0.62 -10.27 -3.60
N ILE A 32 0.54 -11.09 -2.54
CA ILE A 32 -0.73 -11.60 -2.04
C ILE A 32 -1.29 -10.53 -1.11
N GLY A 33 -2.27 -9.79 -1.60
CA GLY A 33 -2.91 -8.70 -0.87
C GLY A 33 -3.89 -9.21 0.19
N PRO A 34 -4.24 -8.33 1.16
CA PRO A 34 -5.41 -8.57 2.01
C PRO A 34 -6.63 -8.81 1.12
N GLY A 35 -7.48 -9.75 1.51
CA GLY A 35 -8.66 -10.13 0.73
C GLY A 35 -9.65 -9.00 0.45
N TYR A 36 -10.71 -9.40 -0.23
CA TYR A 36 -11.92 -8.65 -0.47
C TYR A 36 -11.80 -7.52 -1.50
N GLY A 37 -11.20 -7.84 -2.66
CA GLY A 37 -10.98 -6.86 -3.74
C GLY A 37 -9.91 -5.79 -3.45
N HIS A 38 -9.31 -5.79 -2.27
CA HIS A 38 -8.33 -4.79 -1.87
C HIS A 38 -6.87 -5.13 -2.23
N CYS A 39 -6.09 -4.11 -2.55
CA CYS A 39 -4.64 -4.19 -2.74
C CYS A 39 -3.92 -3.07 -1.97
N PRO A 40 -2.73 -3.33 -1.39
CA PRO A 40 -1.96 -2.30 -0.70
C PRO A 40 -1.56 -1.16 -1.63
N ASP A 41 -1.23 -0.01 -1.05
CA ASP A 41 -0.75 1.15 -1.82
C ASP A 41 0.42 0.78 -2.73
N PHE A 42 0.46 1.39 -3.92
CA PHE A 42 1.40 1.09 -5.02
C PHE A 42 1.17 -0.26 -5.71
N TYR A 43 0.10 -0.98 -5.35
CA TYR A 43 -0.35 -2.17 -6.04
C TYR A 43 -1.78 -1.98 -6.57
N ARG A 44 -2.13 -2.76 -7.58
CA ARG A 44 -3.50 -2.89 -8.08
C ARG A 44 -3.88 -4.35 -8.20
N ALA A 45 -5.17 -4.65 -8.18
CA ALA A 45 -5.64 -6.01 -8.44
C ALA A 45 -5.13 -6.47 -9.82
N LEU A 46 -4.54 -7.66 -9.84
CA LEU A 46 -4.06 -8.32 -11.05
C LEU A 46 -5.27 -8.70 -11.91
N SER A 47 -5.19 -8.49 -13.23
CA SER A 47 -6.20 -8.97 -14.18
C SER A 47 -5.89 -10.36 -14.71
N LEU A 48 -6.91 -11.08 -15.18
CA LEU A 48 -6.76 -12.35 -15.90
C LEU A 48 -5.84 -12.21 -17.11
N ARG A 49 -5.93 -11.09 -17.83
CA ARG A 49 -5.06 -10.82 -18.99
C ARG A 49 -3.59 -10.77 -18.58
N GLU A 50 -3.28 -10.14 -17.46
CA GLU A 50 -1.91 -10.03 -16.95
C GLU A 50 -1.43 -11.33 -16.30
N ALA A 51 -2.32 -12.03 -15.60
CA ALA A 51 -2.03 -13.33 -15.01
C ALA A 51 -1.63 -14.39 -16.05
N ARG A 52 -2.06 -14.23 -17.32
CA ARG A 52 -1.66 -15.06 -18.45
C ARG A 52 -0.27 -14.74 -19.02
N GLN A 53 0.37 -13.65 -18.60
CA GLN A 53 1.73 -13.34 -19.06
C GLN A 53 2.70 -14.42 -18.56
N PRO A 54 3.61 -14.94 -19.41
CA PRO A 54 4.50 -16.04 -19.05
C PRO A 54 5.31 -15.80 -17.78
N GLU A 55 5.81 -14.57 -17.59
CA GLU A 55 6.60 -14.16 -16.44
C GLU A 55 5.81 -14.23 -15.11
N LEU A 56 4.52 -13.88 -15.17
CA LEU A 56 3.63 -13.95 -14.02
C LEU A 56 3.12 -15.37 -13.77
N LEU A 57 2.85 -16.14 -14.82
CA LEU A 57 2.37 -17.52 -14.72
C LEU A 57 3.33 -18.40 -13.89
N ALA A 58 4.64 -18.28 -14.13
CA ALA A 58 5.67 -19.00 -13.37
C ALA A 58 5.73 -18.58 -11.88
N ARG A 59 5.28 -17.37 -11.55
CA ARG A 59 5.17 -16.90 -10.15
C ARG A 59 3.87 -17.38 -9.52
N LEU A 60 2.77 -17.35 -10.27
CA LEU A 60 1.46 -17.86 -9.84
C LEU A 60 1.50 -19.35 -9.50
N GLN A 61 2.22 -20.15 -10.29
CA GLN A 61 2.38 -21.59 -10.06
C GLN A 61 3.12 -21.93 -8.75
N ARG A 62 3.90 -20.99 -8.21
CA ARG A 62 4.63 -21.14 -6.94
C ARG A 62 3.85 -20.66 -5.72
N LEU A 63 2.62 -20.15 -5.91
CA LEU A 63 1.81 -19.69 -4.80
C LEU A 63 1.36 -20.85 -3.90
N PRO A 64 1.17 -20.61 -2.60
CA PRO A 64 0.52 -21.57 -1.71
C PRO A 64 -0.84 -22.02 -2.25
N ALA A 65 -1.31 -23.16 -1.76
CA ALA A 65 -2.63 -23.68 -2.13
C ALA A 65 -3.77 -22.70 -1.80
N GLY A 66 -4.78 -22.72 -2.68
CA GLY A 66 -6.07 -22.07 -2.47
C GLY A 66 -6.45 -21.03 -3.53
N THR A 67 -7.51 -20.29 -3.22
CA THR A 67 -8.18 -19.40 -4.15
C THR A 67 -7.80 -17.95 -3.91
N TYR A 68 -7.51 -17.23 -4.99
CA TYR A 68 -7.11 -15.83 -4.96
C TYR A 68 -7.97 -14.98 -5.90
N GLY A 69 -8.42 -13.82 -5.43
CA GLY A 69 -9.17 -12.85 -6.23
C GLY A 69 -8.28 -12.10 -7.21
N LEU A 70 -8.83 -11.84 -8.40
CA LEU A 70 -8.32 -10.96 -9.44
C LEU A 70 -9.36 -9.84 -9.67
N VAL A 71 -9.03 -8.81 -10.45
CA VAL A 71 -10.01 -7.74 -10.74
C VAL A 71 -11.22 -8.22 -11.55
N ASP A 72 -11.02 -9.22 -12.42
CA ASP A 72 -11.99 -9.77 -13.37
C ASP A 72 -12.09 -11.31 -13.30
N GLY A 73 -11.62 -11.91 -12.19
CA GLY A 73 -11.56 -13.35 -12.07
C GLY A 73 -10.98 -13.90 -10.78
N LYS A 74 -10.58 -15.17 -10.84
CA LYS A 74 -9.98 -15.91 -9.73
C LYS A 74 -8.80 -16.74 -10.24
N TYR A 75 -7.79 -16.90 -9.40
CA TYR A 75 -6.72 -17.86 -9.58
C TYR A 75 -6.86 -19.00 -8.57
N LEU A 76 -6.92 -20.22 -9.08
CA LEU A 76 -7.04 -21.46 -8.33
C LEU A 76 -5.66 -22.12 -8.26
N SER A 77 -4.91 -21.81 -7.20
CA SER A 77 -3.63 -22.48 -6.94
C SER A 77 -3.86 -23.96 -6.58
N GLY A 78 -2.80 -24.76 -6.55
CA GLY A 78 -2.86 -26.20 -6.30
C GLY A 78 -3.82 -26.60 -5.17
N PRO A 79 -4.54 -27.73 -5.29
CA PRO A 79 -4.35 -28.80 -6.27
C PRO A 79 -5.04 -28.58 -7.64
N GLN A 80 -5.72 -27.46 -7.87
CA GLN A 80 -6.47 -27.20 -9.12
C GLN A 80 -5.60 -26.76 -10.31
N GLY A 81 -4.32 -27.15 -10.33
CA GLY A 81 -3.42 -26.98 -11.48
C GLY A 81 -3.03 -25.54 -11.84
N GLY A 82 -3.35 -24.53 -11.02
CA GLY A 82 -3.07 -23.13 -11.37
C GLY A 82 -4.04 -22.61 -12.43
N THR A 83 -5.35 -22.77 -12.19
CA THR A 83 -6.39 -22.41 -13.16
C THR A 83 -6.82 -20.96 -12.99
N LEU A 84 -6.92 -20.23 -14.12
CA LEU A 84 -7.48 -18.89 -14.18
C LEU A 84 -8.96 -18.97 -14.62
N VAL A 85 -9.86 -18.47 -13.78
CA VAL A 85 -11.32 -18.54 -13.99
C VAL A 85 -11.91 -17.14 -14.04
N THR A 86 -12.78 -16.87 -15.00
CA THR A 86 -13.59 -15.65 -15.03
C THR A 86 -14.58 -15.64 -13.88
N ALA A 87 -14.70 -14.51 -13.19
CA ALA A 87 -15.65 -14.30 -12.10
C ALA A 87 -16.08 -12.84 -12.10
N THR A 88 -17.26 -12.57 -11.53
CA THR A 88 -17.71 -11.18 -11.34
C THR A 88 -16.82 -10.46 -10.32
N ALA A 89 -16.82 -9.12 -10.36
CA ALA A 89 -16.08 -8.31 -9.40
C ALA A 89 -16.49 -8.60 -7.95
N ASP A 90 -17.78 -8.83 -7.69
CA ASP A 90 -18.30 -9.18 -6.36
C ASP A 90 -17.83 -10.57 -5.91
N GLU A 91 -17.84 -11.54 -6.81
CA GLU A 91 -17.37 -12.90 -6.52
C GLU A 91 -15.86 -12.96 -6.26
N ALA A 92 -15.06 -12.18 -7.01
CA ALA A 92 -13.63 -12.07 -6.77
C ALA A 92 -13.34 -11.24 -5.51
N GLY A 93 -14.10 -10.17 -5.32
CA GLY A 93 -14.06 -9.26 -4.18
C GLY A 93 -14.61 -9.83 -2.87
N SER A 94 -15.13 -11.06 -2.87
CA SER A 94 -15.49 -11.78 -1.63
C SER A 94 -14.40 -12.71 -1.12
N LEU A 95 -13.30 -12.88 -1.87
CA LEU A 95 -12.25 -13.83 -1.52
C LEU A 95 -11.32 -13.28 -0.43
N PRO A 96 -10.84 -14.13 0.50
CA PRO A 96 -10.03 -13.69 1.64
C PRO A 96 -8.60 -13.29 1.27
N ARG A 97 -8.18 -13.47 0.01
CA ARG A 97 -6.86 -13.09 -0.52
C ARG A 97 -7.00 -12.62 -1.96
N ASN A 98 -6.28 -11.57 -2.33
CA ASN A 98 -6.22 -11.09 -3.71
C ASN A 98 -4.79 -11.15 -4.25
N LEU A 99 -4.64 -11.21 -5.57
CA LEU A 99 -3.35 -11.03 -6.22
C LEU A 99 -3.22 -9.58 -6.67
N CYS A 100 -2.14 -8.96 -6.23
CA CYS A 100 -1.88 -7.55 -6.41
C CYS A 100 -0.59 -7.38 -7.20
N LEU A 101 -0.65 -6.66 -8.31
CA LEU A 101 0.50 -6.33 -9.14
C LEU A 101 1.02 -4.95 -8.77
N ALA A 102 2.33 -4.80 -8.58
CA ALA A 102 2.95 -3.50 -8.35
C ALA A 102 2.68 -2.59 -9.56
N TRP A 103 2.43 -1.31 -9.29
CA TRP A 103 2.44 -0.29 -10.35
C TRP A 103 3.89 -0.17 -10.80
N SER A 104 4.22 -0.66 -11.99
CA SER A 104 5.49 -0.32 -12.60
C SER A 104 5.52 1.21 -12.76
N THR A 105 6.61 1.84 -12.31
CA THR A 105 6.88 3.28 -12.40
C THR A 105 6.88 3.85 -13.83
N ILE A 106 6.45 3.07 -14.83
CA ILE A 106 6.44 3.41 -16.25
C ILE A 106 5.05 3.84 -16.74
N ALA A 107 3.96 3.70 -15.96
CA ALA A 107 2.65 4.18 -16.40
C ALA A 107 1.83 4.80 -15.28
N GLN A 108 2.12 6.08 -14.99
CA GLN A 108 1.16 7.19 -14.90
C GLN A 108 1.81 8.39 -14.19
N ALA A 109 2.64 9.13 -14.92
CA ALA A 109 2.82 10.56 -14.66
C ALA A 109 1.58 11.32 -15.16
N GLY A 110 0.41 11.00 -14.59
CA GLY A 110 -0.70 11.95 -14.59
C GLY A 110 -0.41 13.03 -13.54
N PRO A 111 -1.04 14.21 -13.61
CA PRO A 111 -1.01 15.13 -12.49
C PRO A 111 -1.47 14.36 -11.26
N GLY A 112 -0.57 14.20 -10.28
CA GLY A 112 -0.90 13.59 -9.00
C GLY A 112 -2.11 14.29 -8.40
N PRO A 113 -2.97 13.59 -7.65
CA PRO A 113 -4.14 14.19 -7.02
C PRO A 113 -3.70 15.45 -6.26
N SER A 114 -4.29 16.59 -6.62
CA SER A 114 -4.02 17.87 -5.98
C SER A 114 -4.29 17.71 -4.49
N LEU A 115 -3.28 17.95 -3.64
CA LEU A 115 -3.50 17.94 -2.20
C LEU A 115 -4.59 18.97 -1.87
N PRO A 116 -5.71 18.57 -1.24
CA PRO A 116 -6.75 19.51 -0.87
C PRO A 116 -6.15 20.54 0.08
N ARG A 117 -6.48 21.81 -0.14
CA ARG A 117 -6.12 22.87 0.80
C ARG A 117 -7.09 22.81 1.98
N PRO A 118 -6.62 23.02 3.22
CA PRO A 118 -7.51 23.17 4.36
C PRO A 118 -8.49 24.32 4.13
N ASP A 119 -9.74 24.14 4.58
CA ASP A 119 -10.71 25.24 4.67
C ASP A 119 -10.32 26.26 5.77
N ALA A 120 -11.15 27.30 5.98
CA ALA A 120 -10.91 28.31 7.00
C ALA A 120 -10.89 27.73 8.44
N GLN A 121 -11.57 26.60 8.64
CA GLN A 121 -11.66 25.89 9.91
C GLN A 121 -10.49 24.90 10.09
N GLY A 122 -9.71 24.64 9.04
CA GLY A 122 -8.58 23.72 9.04
C GLY A 122 -8.96 22.29 8.64
N HIS A 123 -10.11 22.08 8.02
CA HIS A 123 -10.54 20.77 7.55
C HIS A 123 -10.01 20.47 6.15
N LEU A 124 -9.56 19.24 5.96
CA LEU A 124 -9.20 18.68 4.66
C LEU A 124 -10.31 17.75 4.21
N HIS A 125 -10.90 18.06 3.06
CA HIS A 125 -11.98 17.26 2.48
C HIS A 125 -11.47 16.44 1.30
N TYR A 126 -11.76 15.15 1.31
CA TYR A 126 -11.45 14.22 0.23
C TYR A 126 -12.73 13.53 -0.22
N VAL A 127 -12.90 13.38 -1.53
CA VAL A 127 -14.05 12.73 -2.14
C VAL A 127 -13.56 11.61 -3.03
N GLY A 128 -14.23 10.46 -2.99
CA GLY A 128 -13.88 9.34 -3.84
C GLY A 128 -12.64 8.59 -3.36
N VAL A 129 -12.40 8.55 -2.05
CA VAL A 129 -11.26 7.84 -1.47
C VAL A 129 -11.67 6.48 -0.94
N GLN A 130 -10.74 5.53 -0.92
CA GLN A 130 -10.92 4.20 -0.33
C GLN A 130 -9.89 4.02 0.79
N VAL A 131 -10.23 3.21 1.79
CA VAL A 131 -9.25 2.84 2.83
C VAL A 131 -8.24 1.89 2.20
N SER A 132 -6.97 2.28 2.14
CA SER A 132 -5.90 1.54 1.48
C SER A 132 -5.03 0.72 2.42
N ALA A 133 -4.97 1.10 3.69
CA ALA A 133 -4.30 0.34 4.73
C ALA A 133 -4.89 0.71 6.10
N LEU A 134 -4.80 -0.22 7.04
CA LEU A 134 -5.13 -0.01 8.44
C LEU A 134 -3.89 -0.21 9.29
N GLU A 135 -3.61 0.75 10.16
CA GLU A 135 -2.45 0.76 11.05
C GLU A 135 -2.89 1.02 12.49
N ARG A 136 -2.09 0.55 13.45
CA ARG A 136 -2.35 0.73 14.88
C ARG A 136 -1.19 1.38 15.63
N PRO A 137 -0.72 2.57 15.21
CA PRO A 137 0.34 3.25 15.92
C PRO A 137 -0.15 3.64 17.32
N LEU A 138 0.60 3.24 18.35
CA LEU A 138 0.33 3.58 19.75
C LEU A 138 -1.11 3.23 20.20
N GLY A 139 -1.68 2.14 19.67
CA GLY A 139 -3.01 1.65 20.03
C GLY A 139 -4.20 2.42 19.43
N LYS A 140 -3.97 3.39 18.54
CA LYS A 140 -5.03 4.15 17.85
C LYS A 140 -5.39 3.49 16.52
N ALA A 141 -6.68 3.49 16.15
CA ALA A 141 -7.09 3.05 14.83
C ALA A 141 -6.75 4.13 13.79
N CYS A 142 -5.79 3.84 12.91
CA CYS A 142 -5.40 4.72 11.83
C CYS A 142 -5.61 4.05 10.47
N ALA A 143 -5.86 4.87 9.46
CA ALA A 143 -6.08 4.45 8.09
C ALA A 143 -5.27 5.31 7.13
N ARG A 144 -4.79 4.66 6.06
CA ARG A 144 -4.37 5.32 4.84
C ARG A 144 -5.53 5.31 3.87
N PHE A 145 -5.62 6.38 3.09
CA PHE A 145 -6.66 6.56 2.10
C PHE A 145 -6.04 6.80 0.74
N SER A 146 -6.53 6.07 -0.25
CA SER A 146 -6.10 6.20 -1.63
C SER A 146 -7.22 6.73 -2.51
N GLN A 147 -6.84 7.47 -3.55
CA GLN A 147 -7.74 7.86 -4.63
C GLN A 147 -7.17 7.27 -5.91
N ARG A 148 -7.96 6.42 -6.59
CA ARG A 148 -7.50 5.70 -7.79
C ARG A 148 -6.19 4.92 -7.56
N GLY A 149 -6.03 4.32 -6.39
CA GLY A 149 -4.84 3.55 -6.02
C GLY A 149 -3.60 4.36 -5.62
N GLN A 150 -3.67 5.69 -5.65
CA GLN A 150 -2.60 6.57 -5.18
C GLN A 150 -2.89 7.05 -3.75
N PRO A 151 -1.94 6.96 -2.80
CA PRO A 151 -2.16 7.42 -1.43
C PRO A 151 -2.32 8.94 -1.39
N VAL A 152 -3.43 9.43 -0.83
CA VAL A 152 -3.77 10.87 -0.78
C VAL A 152 -3.92 11.43 0.62
N ALA A 153 -4.28 10.58 1.59
CA ALA A 153 -4.51 11.02 2.96
C ALA A 153 -4.18 9.93 3.96
N ALA A 154 -3.96 10.35 5.20
CA ALA A 154 -3.85 9.45 6.35
C ALA A 154 -4.60 10.08 7.53
N GLY A 155 -5.33 9.25 8.27
CA GLY A 155 -6.15 9.71 9.38
C GLY A 155 -6.22 8.71 10.50
N CYS A 156 -6.41 9.19 11.74
CA CYS A 156 -6.64 8.35 12.91
C CYS A 156 -7.95 8.73 13.60
N LEU A 157 -8.66 7.73 14.09
CA LEU A 157 -9.82 7.91 14.95
C LEU A 157 -9.37 8.21 16.38
N ASP A 158 -10.05 9.16 17.03
CA ASP A 158 -10.00 9.35 18.49
C ASP A 158 -11.07 8.50 19.17
N ALA A 159 -11.12 7.22 18.80
CA ALA A 159 -12.11 6.28 19.30
C ALA A 159 -11.42 5.01 19.79
N ALA A 160 -12.06 4.34 20.76
CA ALA A 160 -11.61 3.03 21.19
C ALA A 160 -11.62 2.04 20.01
N LEU A 161 -10.74 1.05 20.06
CA LEU A 161 -10.67 0.01 19.02
C LEU A 161 -11.98 -0.80 18.92
N SER A 162 -12.76 -0.87 20.00
CA SER A 162 -14.08 -1.51 20.08
C SER A 162 -15.24 -0.58 19.73
N SER A 163 -14.96 0.63 19.24
CA SER A 163 -16.03 1.58 18.90
C SER A 163 -16.69 1.26 17.56
N PRO A 164 -17.99 1.62 17.39
CA PRO A 164 -18.68 1.51 16.10
C PRO A 164 -17.98 2.24 14.97
N GLN A 165 -17.24 3.32 15.26
CA GLN A 165 -16.48 4.08 14.27
C GLN A 165 -15.29 3.29 13.72
N THR A 166 -14.59 2.57 14.60
CA THR A 166 -13.51 1.65 14.19
C THR A 166 -14.08 0.50 13.36
N ASP A 167 -15.24 -0.05 13.74
CA ASP A 167 -15.91 -1.10 12.98
C ASP A 167 -16.37 -0.62 11.61
N GLN A 168 -16.90 0.61 11.50
CA GLN A 168 -17.24 1.22 10.21
C GLN A 168 -16.02 1.41 9.32
N LEU A 169 -14.88 1.84 9.88
CA LEU A 169 -13.63 1.99 9.15
C LEU A 169 -13.10 0.63 8.67
N LEU A 170 -13.19 -0.40 9.52
CA LEU A 170 -12.85 -1.79 9.17
C LEU A 170 -13.77 -2.33 8.08
N LEU A 171 -15.07 -2.04 8.16
CA LEU A 171 -16.05 -2.45 7.16
C LEU A 171 -15.78 -1.77 5.83
N ALA A 172 -15.55 -0.45 5.82
CA ALA A 172 -15.22 0.30 4.62
C ALA A 172 -13.93 -0.20 3.95
N PHE A 173 -12.94 -0.62 4.76
CA PHE A 173 -11.74 -1.29 4.28
C PHE A 173 -12.04 -2.65 3.65
N ARG A 174 -12.84 -3.50 4.32
CA ARG A 174 -13.22 -4.83 3.80
C ARG A 174 -14.06 -4.76 2.53
N LEU A 175 -14.92 -3.76 2.40
CA LEU A 175 -15.83 -3.62 1.26
C LEU A 175 -15.24 -2.78 0.12
N GLY A 176 -14.03 -2.23 0.29
CA GLY A 176 -13.45 -1.30 -0.69
C GLY A 176 -14.33 -0.09 -0.97
N SER A 177 -15.12 0.35 0.03
CA SER A 177 -16.14 1.38 -0.16
C SER A 177 -15.50 2.69 -0.58
N THR A 178 -16.16 3.38 -1.52
CA THR A 178 -15.80 4.75 -1.86
C THR A 178 -16.37 5.69 -0.80
N LEU A 179 -15.54 6.59 -0.29
CA LEU A 179 -15.84 7.43 0.86
C LEU A 179 -15.64 8.91 0.56
N ARG A 180 -16.34 9.72 1.34
CA ARG A 180 -16.03 11.13 1.61
C ARG A 180 -15.39 11.19 3.00
N LEU A 181 -14.20 11.77 3.07
CA LEU A 181 -13.38 11.85 4.26
C LEU A 181 -13.16 13.31 4.64
N THR A 182 -13.37 13.63 5.92
CA THR A 182 -12.96 14.92 6.49
C THR A 182 -11.92 14.69 7.59
N LEU A 183 -10.77 15.36 7.44
CA LEU A 183 -9.68 15.35 8.42
C LEU A 183 -9.47 16.74 9.03
N ASN A 184 -9.13 16.80 10.31
CA ASN A 184 -8.76 18.05 10.97
C ASN A 184 -7.23 18.27 10.92
N SER A 185 -6.76 19.15 10.04
CA SER A 185 -5.33 19.44 9.86
C SER A 185 -4.68 20.11 11.09
N LYS A 186 -5.47 20.75 11.95
CA LYS A 186 -5.01 21.36 13.20
C LYS A 186 -4.75 20.32 14.30
N GLN A 187 -5.16 19.07 14.11
CA GLN A 187 -4.98 17.99 15.08
C GLN A 187 -4.14 16.84 14.49
N PRO A 188 -2.80 17.00 14.40
CA PRO A 188 -1.92 15.95 13.92
C PRO A 188 -1.95 14.73 14.86
N ARG A 189 -1.76 13.55 14.26
CA ARG A 189 -1.72 12.24 14.95
C ARG A 189 -0.38 11.53 14.74
N GLY A 190 0.63 12.30 14.30
CA GLY A 190 1.97 11.81 14.02
C GLY A 190 2.11 11.37 12.57
N ARG A 191 2.97 10.38 12.35
CA ARG A 191 3.21 9.78 11.03
C ARG A 191 2.90 8.29 11.10
N LEU A 192 2.35 7.77 10.02
CA LEU A 192 2.18 6.34 9.84
C LEU A 192 3.52 5.67 9.51
N SER A 193 3.55 4.34 9.46
CA SER A 193 4.76 3.56 9.16
C SER A 193 5.41 3.95 7.82
N THR A 194 4.62 4.45 6.88
CA THR A 194 5.07 4.95 5.57
C THR A 194 5.64 6.37 5.58
N GLY A 195 5.67 7.01 6.75
CA GLY A 195 6.08 8.41 6.90
C GLY A 195 4.99 9.41 6.50
N GLN A 196 3.83 8.98 6.01
CA GLN A 196 2.71 9.87 5.68
C GLN A 196 2.17 10.55 6.95
N ALA A 197 1.96 11.86 6.90
CA ALA A 197 1.39 12.62 8.01
C ALA A 197 -0.09 12.25 8.21
N ALA A 198 -0.45 11.87 9.43
CA ALA A 198 -1.81 11.52 9.79
C ALA A 198 -2.47 12.64 10.62
N TYR A 199 -3.76 12.83 10.41
CA TYR A 199 -4.57 13.82 11.11
C TYR A 199 -5.77 13.16 11.80
N ARG A 200 -6.46 13.88 12.69
CA ARG A 200 -7.71 13.37 13.26
C ARG A 200 -8.77 13.21 12.18
N ILE A 201 -9.42 12.05 12.12
CA ILE A 201 -10.63 11.83 11.34
C ILE A 201 -11.80 12.47 12.06
N GLU A 202 -12.51 13.38 11.39
CA GLU A 202 -13.73 13.99 11.91
C GLU A 202 -14.98 13.30 11.40
N SER A 203 -15.01 12.96 10.11
CA SER A 203 -16.14 12.26 9.52
C SER A 203 -15.73 11.35 8.37
N ILE A 204 -16.47 10.25 8.26
CA ILE A 204 -16.45 9.31 7.15
C ILE A 204 -17.90 9.13 6.70
N SER A 205 -18.16 9.33 5.42
CA SER A 205 -19.48 9.09 4.80
C SER A 205 -19.31 8.43 3.44
N TYR A 206 -20.39 7.88 2.89
CA TYR A 206 -20.41 7.13 1.63
C TYR A 206 -20.98 8.00 0.50
#